data_AF-A0A2A7HSE1-F1
#
_entry.id   AF-A0A2A7HSE1-F1
#
_cell.length_a   1.000
_cell.length_b   1.000
_cell.length_c   1.000
_cell.angle_alpha   90.00
_cell.angle_beta   90.00
_cell.angle_gamma   90.00
#
_symmetry.space_group_name_H-M   'P 1'
#
loop_
_entity.id
_entity.type
_entity.pdbx_description
1 polymer ?
#
loop_
_entity_poly.entity_id
_entity_poly.type
_entity_poly.pdbx_seq_one_letter_code
_entity_poly.pdbx_strand_id
1 'polypeptide(L)' 'HRFIKRRVRSMLRLKSFKTAISILSGVKVMHMMKKGQFVLMDKSVQNQKQFIHKLFSIAS' A
#
# COMPACT_ATOMS: atom_id res chain seq x y z
N HIS A 1 2.57 24.49 11.30
CA HIS A 1 3.11 23.69 10.16
C HIS A 1 3.90 22.40 10.54
N ARG A 2 4.22 22.15 11.81
CA ARG A 2 5.06 20.99 12.25
C ARG A 2 4.50 19.61 11.85
N PHE A 3 3.18 19.44 11.84
CA PHE A 3 2.51 18.20 11.44
C PHE A 3 2.75 17.83 9.97
N ILE A 4 2.67 18.81 9.08
CA ILE A 4 2.92 18.61 7.66
C ILE A 4 4.37 18.19 7.46
N LYS A 5 5.34 18.96 8.02
CA LYS A 5 6.77 18.63 7.92
C LYS A 5 7.11 17.20 8.42
N ARG A 6 6.45 16.69 9.46
CA ARG A 6 6.67 15.31 9.93
C ARG A 6 6.29 14.25 8.88
N ARG A 7 5.20 14.46 8.14
CA ARG A 7 4.74 13.54 7.09
C ARG A 7 5.61 13.64 5.83
N VAL A 8 6.00 14.85 5.44
CA VAL A 8 6.79 15.04 4.20
C VAL A 8 8.26 14.64 4.38
N ARG A 9 8.82 14.69 5.60
CA ARG A 9 10.24 14.38 5.84
C ARG A 9 10.65 12.96 5.44
N SER A 10 9.79 11.96 5.65
CA SER A 10 10.05 10.58 5.19
C SER A 10 9.90 10.46 3.67
N MET A 11 9.00 11.24 3.06
CA MET A 11 8.81 11.27 1.61
C MET A 11 9.95 11.97 0.87
N LEU A 12 10.57 13.00 1.47
CA LEU A 12 11.71 13.73 0.89
C LEU A 12 12.95 12.87 0.64
N ARG A 13 13.07 11.72 1.32
CA ARG A 13 14.19 10.78 1.11
C ARG A 13 13.94 9.78 -0.04
N LEU A 14 12.80 9.84 -0.70
CA LEU A 14 12.40 8.91 -1.76
C LEU A 14 12.64 9.56 -3.13
N LYS A 15 13.19 8.78 -4.08
CA LYS A 15 13.55 9.28 -5.42
C LYS A 15 12.36 9.80 -6.23
N SER A 16 11.14 9.32 -5.96
CA SER A 16 9.93 9.81 -6.60
C SER A 16 8.69 9.60 -5.72
N PHE A 17 7.64 10.41 -5.93
CA PHE A 17 6.34 10.23 -5.31
C PHE A 17 5.69 8.89 -5.68
N LYS A 18 5.87 8.43 -6.92
CA LYS A 18 5.36 7.13 -7.39
C LYS A 18 5.94 5.99 -6.56
N THR A 19 7.26 5.97 -6.37
CA THR A 19 7.95 4.99 -5.52
C THR A 19 7.49 5.09 -4.07
N ALA A 20 7.29 6.30 -3.57
CA ALA A 20 6.79 6.52 -2.21
C ALA A 20 5.40 5.94 -1.98
N ILE A 21 4.49 6.16 -2.93
CA ILE A 21 3.13 5.62 -2.89
C ILE A 21 3.18 4.09 -2.93
N SER A 22 3.98 3.49 -3.82
CA SER A 22 4.13 2.03 -3.90
C SER A 22 4.65 1.40 -2.60
N ILE A 23 5.66 2.02 -1.96
CA ILE A 23 6.19 1.55 -0.67
C ILE A 23 5.13 1.65 0.42
N LEU A 24 4.44 2.79 0.51
CA LEU A 24 3.41 3.01 1.53
C LEU A 24 2.22 2.04 1.34
N SER A 25 1.81 1.78 0.10
CA SER A 25 0.82 0.76 -0.24
C SER A 25 1.26 -0.64 0.20
N GLY A 26 2.53 -1.02 -0.04
CA GLY A 26 3.07 -2.31 0.40
C GLY A 26 3.05 -2.49 1.93
N VAL A 27 3.46 -1.46 2.69
CA VAL A 27 3.41 -1.49 4.17
C VAL A 27 1.97 -1.61 4.67
N LYS A 28 1.02 -0.93 4.02
CA LYS A 28 -0.41 -1.03 4.34
C LYS A 28 -0.93 -2.45 4.12
N VAL A 29 -0.53 -3.11 3.04
CA VAL A 29 -0.88 -4.51 2.74
C VAL A 29 -0.31 -5.46 3.79
N MET A 30 0.97 -5.35 4.13
CA MET A 30 1.58 -6.15 5.20
C MET A 30 0.81 -6.01 6.52
N HIS A 31 0.38 -4.79 6.84
CA HIS A 31 -0.41 -4.55 8.05
C HIS A 31 -1.80 -5.19 8.00
N MET A 32 -2.47 -5.14 6.84
CA MET A 32 -3.76 -5.80 6.63
C MET A 32 -3.64 -7.33 6.71
N MET A 33 -2.57 -7.91 6.14
CA MET A 33 -2.26 -9.34 6.24
C MET A 33 -1.97 -9.73 7.69
N LYS A 34 -1.13 -8.97 8.40
CA LYS A 34 -0.81 -9.20 9.81
C LYS A 34 -2.02 -9.08 10.73
N LYS A 35 -3.00 -8.24 10.39
CA LYS A 35 -4.29 -8.13 11.10
C LYS A 35 -5.30 -9.25 10.76
N GLY A 36 -4.96 -10.19 9.87
CA GLY A 36 -5.89 -11.24 9.46
C GLY A 36 -7.06 -10.75 8.60
N GLN A 37 -7.03 -9.49 8.12
CA GLN A 37 -8.09 -8.95 7.26
C GLN A 37 -8.14 -9.65 5.90
N PHE A 38 -7.01 -10.24 5.49
CA PHE A 38 -6.92 -11.07 4.28
C PHE A 38 -7.67 -12.41 4.41
N VAL A 39 -7.77 -12.97 5.63
CA VAL A 39 -8.52 -14.23 5.89
C VAL A 39 -10.01 -14.07 5.57
N LEU A 40 -10.56 -12.85 5.71
CA LEU A 40 -11.93 -12.53 5.32
C LEU A 40 -12.10 -12.36 3.80
N MET A 41 -11.02 -12.03 3.09
CA MET A 41 -10.98 -11.83 1.63
C MET A 41 -10.65 -13.12 0.86
N ASP A 42 -10.11 -14.12 1.57
CA ASP A 42 -9.68 -15.45 1.10
C ASP A 42 -10.79 -16.35 0.54
N LYS A 43 -12.05 -15.89 0.51
CA LYS A 43 -13.12 -16.67 -0.16
C LYS A 43 -12.87 -16.84 -1.66
N SER A 44 -11.97 -16.06 -2.27
CA SER A 44 -11.61 -16.21 -3.68
C SER A 44 -10.23 -15.63 -4.00
N VAL A 45 -9.35 -16.45 -4.59
CA VAL A 45 -8.05 -16.07 -5.16
C VAL A 45 -8.19 -14.94 -6.20
N GLN A 46 -9.35 -14.83 -6.86
CA GLN A 46 -9.63 -13.76 -7.83
C GLN A 46 -9.77 -12.39 -7.16
N ASN A 47 -10.35 -12.33 -5.96
CA ASN A 47 -10.45 -11.07 -5.20
C ASN A 47 -9.08 -10.57 -4.76
N GLN A 48 -8.20 -11.48 -4.35
CA GLN A 48 -6.81 -11.15 -4.01
C GLN A 48 -6.07 -10.61 -5.25
N LYS A 49 -6.22 -11.28 -6.40
CA LYS A 49 -5.63 -10.82 -7.67
C LYS A 49 -6.13 -9.40 -8.03
N GLN A 50 -7.44 -9.17 -8.02
CA GLN A 50 -8.02 -7.86 -8.31
C GLN A 50 -7.59 -6.77 -7.32
N PHE A 51 -7.41 -7.13 -6.05
CA PHE A 51 -6.91 -6.21 -5.02
C PHE A 51 -5.45 -5.81 -5.25
N ILE A 52 -4.59 -6.76 -5.61
CA ILE A 52 -3.18 -6.50 -5.96
C ILE A 52 -3.10 -5.61 -7.21
N HIS A 53 -3.88 -5.91 -8.25
CA HIS A 53 -3.96 -5.06 -9.44
C HIS A 53 -4.39 -3.63 -9.10
N LYS A 54 -5.42 -3.47 -8.25
CA LYS A 54 -5.91 -2.15 -7.83
C LYS A 54 -4.93 -1.40 -6.92
N LEU A 55 -4.17 -2.11 -6.08
CA LEU A 55 -3.17 -1.52 -5.17
C LEU A 55 -1.92 -1.01 -5.87
N PHE A 56 -1.42 -1.79 -6.81
CA PHE A 56 -0.22 -1.44 -7.56
C PHE A 56 -0.55 -0.73 -8.87
N SER A 57 -1.85 -0.56 -9.18
CA SER A 57 -2.34 0.01 -10.43
C SER A 57 -1.61 -0.58 -11.64
N ILE A 58 -1.31 -1.89 -11.56
CA ILE A 58 -0.72 -2.65 -12.65
C ILE A 58 -1.88 -2.86 -13.59
N ALA A 59 -1.99 -1.95 -14.58
CA ALA A 59 -2.96 -2.07 -15.66
C ALA A 59 -2.85 -3.50 -16.22
N SER A 60 -3.95 -4.25 -16.12
CA SER A 60 -4.09 -5.54 -16.78
C SER A 60 -4.30 -5.32 -18.27
#